data_AF-A0A3D4JEU1-F1
#
_entry.id   AF-A0A3D4JEU1-F1
#
_cell.length_a   1.000
_cell.length_b   1.000
_cell.length_c   1.000
_cell.angle_alpha   90.00
_cell.angle_beta   90.00
_cell.angle_gamma   90.00
#
_symmetry.space_group_name_H-M   'P 1'
#
loop_
_entity.id
_entity.type
_entity.pdbx_description
1 polymer ?
#
loop_
_entity_poly.entity_id
_entity_poly.type
_entity_poly.pdbx_seq_one_letter_code
_entity_poly.pdbx_strand_id
1 'polypeptide(L)' 'MTISTNKPRLLTGDRPTGRLHLGHYVGSLANRVRLQNQYESFFIIA' A
#
# COMPACT_ATOMS: atom_id res chain seq x y z
N MET A 1 -16.42 -23.81 -0.26
CA MET A 1 -16.12 -22.99 0.94
C MET A 1 -15.29 -21.79 0.50
N THR A 2 -15.92 -20.66 0.20
CA THR A 2 -15.20 -19.39 -0.04
C THR A 2 -14.99 -18.74 1.31
N ILE A 3 -13.77 -18.83 1.83
CA ILE A 3 -13.37 -18.17 3.07
C ILE A 3 -13.24 -16.68 2.73
N SER A 4 -14.34 -15.93 2.82
CA SER A 4 -14.29 -14.48 2.72
C SER A 4 -13.64 -13.94 4.00
N THR A 5 -12.31 -13.94 4.03
CA THR A 5 -11.55 -13.16 4.99
C THR A 5 -11.71 -11.71 4.56
N ASN A 6 -12.77 -11.05 5.04
CA ASN A 6 -13.15 -9.69 4.65
C ASN A 6 -12.12 -8.68 5.23
N LYS A 7 -10.91 -8.67 4.67
CA LYS A 7 -9.89 -7.70 5.02
C LYS A 7 -10.41 -6.33 4.59
N PRO A 8 -10.34 -5.29 5.44
CA PRO A 8 -10.67 -3.94 5.02
C PRO A 8 -9.80 -3.53 3.82
N ARG A 9 -10.37 -2.72 2.92
CA ARG A 9 -9.70 -2.30 1.69
C ARG A 9 -8.83 -1.07 1.92
N LEU A 10 -7.60 -1.13 1.44
CA LEU A 10 -6.65 -0.02 1.44
C LEU A 10 -6.40 0.39 0.00
N LEU A 11 -6.74 1.63 -0.36
CA LEU A 11 -6.38 2.23 -1.64
C LEU A 11 -5.32 3.32 -1.41
N THR A 12 -4.17 3.18 -2.04
CA THR A 12 -3.09 4.16 -1.96
C THR A 12 -2.31 4.18 -3.27
N GLY A 13 -1.37 5.09 -3.43
CA GLY A 13 -0.58 5.22 -4.65
C GLY A 13 0.33 6.42 -4.59
N ASP A 14 1.28 6.49 -5.52
CA ASP A 14 2.18 7.62 -5.67
C ASP A 14 2.15 8.12 -7.12
N ARG A 15 2.37 9.43 -7.28
CA ARG A 15 2.62 10.04 -8.58
C ARG A 15 4.05 9.69 -9.02
N PRO A 16 4.29 9.22 -10.26
CA PRO A 16 5.63 8.86 -10.71
C PRO A 16 6.43 10.13 -11.04
N THR A 17 6.93 10.81 -9.99
CA THR A 17 7.70 12.05 -10.10
C THR A 17 9.21 11.82 -10.24
N GLY A 18 9.65 10.56 -10.27
CA GLY A 18 11.06 10.18 -10.39
C GLY A 18 11.45 9.04 -9.47
N ARG A 19 12.73 8.95 -9.13
CA ARG A 19 13.25 7.91 -8.24
C ARG A 19 12.78 8.15 -6.81
N LEU A 20 12.32 7.09 -6.16
CA LEU A 20 12.02 7.10 -4.74
C LEU A 20 13.32 7.26 -3.93
N HIS A 21 13.20 7.89 -2.77
CA HIS A 21 14.29 8.14 -1.83
C HIS A 21 13.86 7.79 -0.40
N LEU A 22 14.78 7.87 0.57
CA LEU A 22 14.51 7.46 1.96
C LEU A 22 13.30 8.14 2.59
N GLY A 23 13.06 9.42 2.30
CA GLY A 23 11.83 10.11 2.70
C GLY A 23 10.53 9.41 2.25
N HIS A 24 10.46 8.86 1.04
CA HIS A 24 9.31 8.07 0.58
C HIS A 24 9.21 6.74 1.35
N TYR A 25 10.35 6.11 1.65
CA TYR A 25 10.39 4.86 2.41
C TYR A 25 9.81 5.03 3.81
N VAL A 26 10.35 5.98 4.58
CA VAL A 26 9.92 6.26 5.95
C VAL A 26 8.54 6.91 6.00
N GLY A 27 8.22 7.75 5.00
CA GLY A 27 6.97 8.51 4.95
C GLY A 27 5.74 7.68 4.57
N SER A 28 5.86 6.68 3.69
CA SER A 28 4.69 5.91 3.25
C SER A 28 4.95 4.43 2.98
N LEU A 29 6.03 4.05 2.30
CA LEU A 29 6.23 2.66 1.86
C LEU A 29 6.36 1.67 3.03
N ALA A 30 7.12 2.01 4.08
CA ALA A 30 7.29 1.11 5.23
C ALA A 30 5.95 0.79 5.90
N ASN A 31 5.05 1.78 6.01
CA ASN A 31 3.73 1.57 6.56
C ASN A 31 2.83 0.74 5.62
N ARG A 32 2.90 0.96 4.30
CA ARG A 32 2.17 0.15 3.30
C ARG A 32 2.57 -1.33 3.38
N VAL A 33 3.87 -1.62 3.51
CA VAL A 33 4.39 -2.98 3.67
C VAL A 33 3.86 -3.64 4.94
N ARG A 34 3.77 -2.89 6.05
CA ARG A 34 3.19 -3.39 7.30
C ARG A 34 1.69 -3.69 7.16
N LEU A 35 0.95 -2.81 6.48
CA LEU A 35 -0.50 -2.90 6.34
C LEU A 35 -0.96 -3.96 5.33
N GLN A 36 -0.13 -4.34 4.36
CA GLN A 36 -0.51 -5.32 3.32
C GLN A 36 -0.97 -6.68 3.88
N ASN A 37 -0.47 -7.06 5.06
CA ASN A 37 -0.85 -8.31 5.70
C ASN A 37 -2.26 -8.23 6.34
N GLN A 38 -2.67 -7.02 6.74
CA GLN A 38 -3.92 -6.75 7.45
C GLN A 38 -5.05 -6.31 6.50
N TYR A 39 -4.71 -5.67 5.37
CA TYR A 39 -5.64 -5.07 4.42
C TYR A 39 -5.56 -5.72 3.03
N GLU A 40 -6.69 -5.72 2.32
CA GLU A 40 -6.68 -5.94 0.88
C GLU A 40 -6.19 -4.65 0.21
N SER A 41 -4.97 -4.68 -0.32
CA SER A 41 -4.25 -3.47 -0.73
C SER A 41 -4.29 -3.26 -2.25
N PHE A 42 -4.70 -2.06 -2.67
CA PHE A 42 -4.74 -1.60 -4.04
C PHE A 42 -3.79 -0.40 -4.19
N PHE A 43 -2.87 -0.50 -5.14
CA PHE A 43 -1.86 0.53 -5.41
C PHE A 43 -2.11 1.17 -6.77
N ILE A 44 -2.30 2.49 -6.79
CA ILE A 44 -2.44 3.28 -8.03
C ILE A 44 -1.12 3.97 -8.37
N ILE A 45 -0.89 4.11 -9.67
CA ILE A 45 0.12 5.03 -10.21
C ILE A 45 -0.69 6.20 -10.77
N ALA A 46 -0.60 7.36 -10.13
CA ALA A 46 -1.44 8.53 -10.41
C ALA A 46 -0.76 9.57 -11.30
#